data_AF-A0A5M3MTV7-F1
#
_entry.id   AF-A0A5M3MTV7-F1
#
_cell.length_a   1.000
_cell.length_b   1.000
_cell.length_c   1.000
_cell.angle_alpha   90.00
_cell.angle_beta   90.00
_cell.angle_gamma   90.00
#
_symmetry.space_group_name_H-M   'P 1'
#
loop_
_entity.id
_entity.type
_entity.pdbx_description
1 polymer ?
#
loop_
_entity_poly.entity_id
_entity_poly.type
_entity_poly.pdbx_seq_one_letter_code
_entity_poly.pdbx_strand_id
1 'polypeptide(L)'
;MPSATTASQQELKDNKVPIAWRDQCSALLIPLNTCRKQTMYLPWECNNERHTYEKCVYALFLMRRMKKMSKIRLQKAEEAEE
;
A
#
# COMPACT_ATOMS: atom_id res chain seq x y z
N MET A 1 1.85 -12.60 -9.62
CA MET A 1 2.51 -11.63 -10.52
C MET A 1 2.84 -10.37 -9.74
N PRO A 2 4.10 -9.90 -9.74
CA PRO A 2 4.43 -8.58 -9.21
C PRO A 2 3.63 -7.53 -10.01
N SER A 3 2.88 -6.68 -9.32
CA SER A 3 2.17 -5.58 -9.98
C SER A 3 3.16 -4.45 -10.20
N ALA A 4 2.89 -3.52 -11.12
CA ALA A 4 3.80 -2.40 -11.43
C ALA A 4 4.19 -1.55 -10.20
N THR A 5 3.48 -1.69 -9.08
CA THR A 5 3.69 -0.98 -7.82
C THR A 5 4.42 -1.79 -6.72
N THR A 6 4.79 -3.06 -6.96
CA THR A 6 5.52 -3.90 -5.99
C THR A 6 7.03 -3.86 -6.23
N ALA A 7 7.81 -3.47 -5.22
CA ALA A 7 9.27 -3.48 -5.27
C ALA A 7 9.83 -4.90 -5.14
N SER A 8 11.07 -5.12 -5.62
CA SER A 8 11.75 -6.40 -5.43
C SER A 8 12.13 -6.63 -3.96
N GLN A 9 12.33 -7.89 -3.54
CA GLN A 9 12.75 -8.17 -2.16
C GLN A 9 14.12 -7.57 -1.82
N GLN A 10 15.01 -7.46 -2.79
CA GLN A 10 16.34 -6.86 -2.61
C GLN A 10 16.19 -5.35 -2.38
N GLU A 11 15.44 -4.65 -3.23
CA GLU A 11 15.17 -3.21 -3.08
C GLU A 11 14.55 -2.86 -1.72
N LEU A 12 13.64 -3.70 -1.20
CA LEU A 12 13.02 -3.48 0.11
C LEU A 12 14.00 -3.65 1.27
N LYS A 13 14.98 -4.55 1.13
CA LYS A 13 16.06 -4.75 2.11
C LYS A 13 17.03 -3.58 2.07
N ASP A 14 17.44 -3.17 0.87
CA ASP A 14 18.39 -2.07 0.67
C ASP A 14 17.85 -0.74 1.21
N ASN A 15 16.57 -0.49 1.01
CA ASN A 15 15.89 0.71 1.53
C ASN A 15 15.40 0.58 2.99
N LYS A 16 15.72 -0.54 3.66
CA LYS A 16 15.35 -0.83 5.06
C LYS A 16 13.85 -0.58 5.35
N VAL A 17 12.99 -0.99 4.43
CA VAL A 17 11.54 -0.79 4.57
C VAL A 17 11.01 -1.71 5.70
N PRO A 18 10.28 -1.17 6.69
CA PRO A 18 9.71 -1.99 7.76
C PRO A 18 8.66 -2.97 7.22
N ILE A 19 8.49 -4.10 7.91
CA ILE A 19 7.62 -5.21 7.44
C ILE A 19 6.18 -4.76 7.18
N ALA A 20 5.65 -3.85 8.00
CA ALA A 20 4.29 -3.32 7.85
C ALA A 20 4.04 -2.63 6.49
N TRP A 21 5.11 -2.10 5.86
CA TRP A 21 5.06 -1.33 4.62
C TRP A 21 5.61 -2.09 3.40
N ARG A 22 5.79 -3.41 3.54
CA ARG A 22 6.17 -4.31 2.43
C ARG A 22 4.93 -4.88 1.75
N ASP A 23 4.05 -3.98 1.35
CA ASP A 23 2.79 -4.27 0.69
C ASP A 23 2.88 -4.09 -0.83
N GLN A 24 1.75 -4.14 -1.53
CA GLN A 24 1.76 -4.02 -2.99
C GLN A 24 2.00 -2.61 -3.52
N CYS A 25 2.04 -1.60 -2.65
CA CYS A 25 2.38 -0.22 -2.99
C CYS A 25 3.82 0.16 -2.61
N SER A 26 4.63 -0.81 -2.19
CA SER A 26 5.95 -0.55 -1.60
C SER A 26 6.94 0.12 -2.56
N ALA A 27 6.79 -0.03 -3.89
CA ALA A 27 7.64 0.65 -4.86
C ALA A 27 7.46 2.17 -4.86
N LEU A 28 6.25 2.66 -4.53
CA LEU A 28 5.95 4.09 -4.44
C LEU A 28 6.44 4.71 -3.12
N LEU A 29 6.66 3.89 -2.10
CA LEU A 29 7.12 4.35 -0.79
C LEU A 29 8.62 4.68 -0.78
N ILE A 30 9.41 3.99 -1.60
CA ILE A 30 10.86 4.23 -1.73
C ILE A 30 11.16 5.67 -2.19
N PRO A 31 10.63 6.17 -3.32
CA PRO A 31 10.87 7.55 -3.76
C PRO A 31 10.35 8.58 -2.76
N LEU A 32 9.17 8.34 -2.16
CA LEU A 32 8.62 9.21 -1.12
C LEU A 32 9.55 9.36 0.09
N ASN A 33 10.17 8.27 0.54
CA ASN A 33 11.12 8.31 1.65
C ASN A 33 12.44 8.97 1.27
N THR A 34 12.86 8.86 0.01
CA THR A 34 14.03 9.58 -0.51
C THR A 34 13.76 11.09 -0.54
N CYS A 35 12.61 11.52 -1.09
CA CYS A 35 12.22 12.92 -1.11
C CYS A 35 12.13 13.49 0.32
N ARG A 36 11.45 12.78 1.24
CA ARG A 36 11.37 13.20 2.66
C ARG A 36 12.72 13.39 3.33
N LYS A 37 13.70 12.53 3.03
CA LYS A 37 15.06 12.67 3.57
C LYS A 37 15.79 13.88 2.98
N GLN A 38 15.62 14.14 1.68
CA GLN A 38 16.22 15.29 1.00
C GLN A 38 15.64 16.61 1.50
N THR A 39 14.33 16.65 1.72
CA THR A 39 13.58 17.85 2.13
C THR A 39 13.44 17.97 3.64
N MET A 40 14.18 17.19 4.44
CA MET A 40 14.12 17.24 5.91
C MET A 40 12.69 17.12 6.47
N TYR A 41 11.83 16.33 5.81
CA TYR A 41 10.43 16.08 6.19
C TYR A 41 9.53 17.33 6.21
N LEU A 42 9.83 18.33 5.38
CA LEU A 42 8.96 19.51 5.24
C LEU A 42 7.57 19.11 4.71
N PRO A 43 6.47 19.59 5.32
CA PRO A 43 5.13 19.12 5.02
C PRO A 43 4.54 19.62 3.68
N TRP A 44 5.12 20.66 3.09
CA TRP A 44 4.68 21.23 1.80
C TRP A 44 5.42 20.67 0.59
N GLU A 45 6.51 19.93 0.79
CA GLU A 45 7.25 19.28 -0.30
C GLU A 45 6.86 17.79 -0.43
N CYS A 46 7.15 17.17 -1.57
CA CYS A 46 6.84 15.76 -1.86
C CYS A 46 5.33 15.40 -1.89
N ASN A 47 4.43 16.39 -2.07
CA ASN A 47 2.98 16.17 -2.07
C ASN A 47 2.51 15.20 -3.17
N ASN A 48 3.09 15.28 -4.36
CA ASN A 48 2.71 14.42 -5.49
C ASN A 48 2.99 12.95 -5.17
N GLU A 49 4.19 12.64 -4.68
CA GLU A 49 4.59 11.28 -4.30
C GLU A 49 3.79 10.74 -3.12
N ARG A 50 3.46 11.61 -2.15
CA ARG A 50 2.57 11.24 -1.04
C ARG A 50 1.20 10.86 -1.57
N HIS A 51 0.64 11.68 -2.45
CA HIS A 51 -0.70 11.47 -2.97
C HIS A 51 -0.79 10.23 -3.88
N THR A 52 0.23 9.93 -4.68
CA THR A 52 0.27 8.70 -5.48
C THR A 52 0.35 7.46 -4.59
N TYR A 53 1.13 7.50 -3.52
CA TYR A 53 1.19 6.43 -2.53
C TYR A 53 -0.17 6.21 -1.85
N GLU A 54 -0.82 7.26 -1.37
CA GLU A 54 -2.13 7.20 -0.73
C GLU A 54 -3.22 6.63 -1.64
N LYS A 55 -3.24 7.06 -2.91
CA LYS A 55 -4.15 6.51 -3.93
C LYS A 55 -3.97 5.01 -4.11
N CYS A 56 -2.73 4.54 -4.14
CA CYS A 56 -2.44 3.11 -4.25
C CYS A 56 -2.95 2.33 -3.03
N VAL A 57 -2.66 2.83 -1.81
CA VAL A 57 -3.11 2.20 -0.56
C VAL A 57 -4.64 2.14 -0.50
N TYR A 58 -5.31 3.22 -0.91
CA TYR A 58 -6.77 3.29 -0.96
C TYR A 58 -7.36 2.29 -1.95
N ALA A 59 -6.80 2.19 -3.15
CA ALA A 59 -7.23 1.23 -4.15
C ALA A 59 -7.06 -0.22 -3.66
N LEU A 60 -5.94 -0.54 -2.98
CA LEU A 60 -5.74 -1.86 -2.37
C LEU A 60 -6.75 -2.16 -1.27
N PHE A 61 -7.05 -1.17 -0.42
CA PHE A 61 -8.04 -1.32 0.64
C PHE A 61 -9.42 -1.67 0.08
N LEU A 62 -9.90 -0.90 -0.90
CA LEU A 62 -11.18 -1.13 -1.57
C LEU A 62 -11.22 -2.47 -2.31
N MET A 63 -10.20 -2.76 -3.12
CA MET A 63 -10.18 -3.95 -3.96
C MET A 63 -10.05 -5.24 -3.14
N ARG A 64 -9.22 -5.25 -2.10
CA ARG A 64 -8.92 -6.49 -1.38
C ARG A 64 -9.67 -6.61 -0.07
N ARG A 65 -9.59 -5.61 0.81
CA ARG A 65 -10.20 -5.73 2.14
C ARG A 65 -11.71 -5.63 2.05
N MET A 66 -12.25 -4.61 1.38
CA MET A 66 -13.70 -4.44 1.30
C MET A 66 -14.38 -5.58 0.56
N LYS A 67 -13.84 -6.00 -0.61
CA LYS A 67 -14.39 -7.16 -1.34
C LYS A 67 -14.27 -8.48 -0.57
N LYS A 68 -13.18 -8.70 0.17
CA LYS A 68 -13.04 -9.89 1.02
C LYS A 68 -14.06 -9.86 2.16
N MET A 69 -14.22 -8.72 2.82
CA MET A 69 -15.19 -8.57 3.90
C MET A 69 -16.63 -8.70 3.41
N SER A 70 -16.98 -8.18 2.22
CA SER A 70 -18.32 -8.36 1.66
C SER A 70 -18.60 -9.83 1.34
N LYS A 71 -17.64 -10.57 0.77
CA LYS A 71 -17.77 -12.01 0.54
C LYS A 71 -17.98 -12.79 1.83
N ILE A 72 -17.18 -12.50 2.86
CA ILE A 72 -17.33 -13.15 4.18
C ILE A 72 -18.70 -12.84 4.80
N ARG A 73 -19.20 -11.62 4.63
CA ARG A 73 -20.54 -11.25 5.14
C ARG A 73 -21.66 -12.01 4.42
N LEU A 74 -21.56 -12.17 3.11
CA LEU A 74 -22.53 -12.94 2.32
C LEU A 74 -22.51 -14.42 2.71
N GLN A 75 -21.33 -15.03 2.78
CA GLN A 75 -21.18 -16.43 3.23
C GLN A 75 -21.77 -16.64 4.62
N LYS A 76 -21.50 -15.73 5.57
CA LYS A 76 -22.08 -15.79 6.91
C LYS A 76 -23.61 -15.62 6.95
N ALA A 77 -24.18 -14.91 5.97
CA ALA A 77 -25.63 -14.76 5.87
C ALA A 77 -26.24 -16.04 5.28
N GLU A 78 -25.62 -16.61 4.23
CA GLU A 78 -26.02 -17.90 3.64
C GLU A 78 -25.92 -19.03 4.69
N GLU A 79 -24.82 -19.12 5.44
CA GLU A 79 -24.63 -20.07 6.55
C GLU A 79 -25.62 -19.88 7.72
N ALA A 80 -26.26 -18.72 7.85
CA ALA A 80 -27.25 -18.46 8.88
C ALA A 80 -28.69 -18.71 8.41
N GLU A 81 -28.89 -18.80 7.09
CA GLU A 81 -30.18 -19.15 6.48
C GLU A 81 -30.33 -20.66 6.25
N GLU A 82 -29.22 -21.41 6.22
CA GLU A 82 -29.17 -22.88 6.24
C GLU A 82 -29.26 -23.46 7.66
#